data_AF-A0A5C7F1A0-F1
#
_entry.id   AF-A0A5C7F1A0-F1
#
_cell.length_a   1.000
_cell.length_b   1.000
_cell.length_c   1.000
_cell.angle_alpha   90.00
_cell.angle_beta   90.00
_cell.angle_gamma   90.00
#
_symmetry.space_group_name_H-M   'P 1'
#
loop_
_entity.id
_entity.type
_entity.pdbx_description
1 polymer ?
#
loop_
_entity_poly.entity_id
_entity_poly.type
_entity_poly.pdbx_seq_one_letter_code
_entity_poly.pdbx_strand_id
1 'polypeptide(L)'
;MKYSMRSAVCEEMIHSLNRSPNSLQDLLWQASQDEKVASIAPFYGFYLYPQEWLHYSLQNKDPLMAEMNEAMLIALDFPTMEAGPKMLLYFSIAASLNTEEIYKQSLSAAFKTTKLFQTYIHLQNRVSLFEKDKQFTKPNYNFLLKEAVASY
;
A
#
# COMPACT_ATOMS: atom_id res chain seq x y z
N MET A 1 -1.45 12.75 18.47
CA MET A 1 -2.01 12.20 17.22
C MET A 1 -1.89 10.68 17.32
N LYS A 2 -3.00 9.93 17.27
CA LYS A 2 -2.98 8.46 17.36
C LYS A 2 -2.27 7.89 16.12
N TYR A 3 -1.49 6.84 16.30
CA TYR A 3 -0.87 6.13 15.18
C TYR A 3 -1.98 5.48 14.33
N SER A 4 -1.85 5.52 13.00
CA SER A 4 -2.93 5.13 12.08
C SER A 4 -2.36 4.44 10.86
N MET A 5 -3.21 3.73 10.10
CA MET A 5 -2.81 3.10 8.83
C MET A 5 -2.13 4.08 7.87
N ARG A 6 -2.62 5.33 7.79
CA ARG A 6 -1.96 6.37 7.00
C ARG A 6 -0.51 6.64 7.46
N SER A 7 -0.25 6.63 8.78
CA SER A 7 1.12 6.80 9.30
C SER A 7 1.97 5.58 9.01
N ALA A 8 1.47 4.38 9.29
CA ALA A 8 2.19 3.12 9.05
C ALA A 8 2.60 2.96 7.59
N VAL A 9 1.67 3.19 6.66
CA VAL A 9 1.91 3.11 5.21
C VAL A 9 2.94 4.14 4.76
N CYS A 10 2.86 5.37 5.29
CA CYS A 10 3.79 6.43 4.94
C CYS A 10 5.23 6.08 5.39
N GLU A 11 5.38 5.62 6.63
CA GLU A 11 6.67 5.21 7.18
C GLU A 11 7.25 4.00 6.45
N GLU A 12 6.44 2.99 6.16
CA GLU A 12 6.87 1.79 5.43
C GLU A 12 7.36 2.14 4.02
N MET A 13 6.67 3.06 3.33
CA MET A 13 7.08 3.55 2.02
C MET A 13 8.39 4.33 2.09
N ILE A 14 8.53 5.25 3.06
CA ILE A 14 9.78 6.02 3.24
C ILE A 14 10.93 5.09 3.59
N HIS A 15 10.70 4.07 4.43
CA HIS A 15 11.72 3.08 4.77
C HIS A 15 12.15 2.26 3.56
N SER A 16 11.19 1.85 2.71
CA SER A 16 11.49 1.07 1.51
C SER A 16 12.27 1.86 0.46
N LEU A 17 12.00 3.16 0.32
CA LEU A 17 12.65 4.02 -0.68
C LEU A 17 13.81 4.85 -0.15
N ASN A 18 14.03 4.90 1.17
CA ASN A 18 14.86 5.89 1.86
C ASN A 18 14.48 7.36 1.57
N ARG A 19 13.28 7.61 1.01
CA ARG A 19 12.73 8.93 0.68
C ARG A 19 11.23 8.83 0.42
N SER A 20 10.53 9.96 0.36
CA SER A 20 9.18 10.01 -0.20
C SER A 20 9.23 9.89 -1.73
N PRO A 21 8.21 9.28 -2.37
CA PRO A 21 8.02 9.39 -3.82
C PRO A 21 7.84 10.85 -4.23
N ASN A 22 8.45 11.25 -5.34
CA ASN A 22 8.38 12.62 -5.85
C ASN A 22 7.11 12.88 -6.67
N SER A 23 6.56 11.82 -7.28
CA SER A 23 5.34 11.84 -8.08
C SER A 23 4.72 10.44 -8.14
N LEU A 24 3.52 10.34 -8.70
CA LEU A 24 2.89 9.05 -8.95
C LEU A 24 3.66 8.22 -9.98
N GLN A 25 4.22 8.87 -11.02
CA GLN A 25 5.06 8.19 -12.02
C GLN A 25 6.34 7.65 -11.40
N ASP A 26 6.98 8.42 -10.50
CA ASP A 26 8.14 7.94 -9.74
C ASP A 26 7.75 6.73 -8.87
N LEU A 27 6.63 6.79 -8.16
CA LEU A 27 6.14 5.65 -7.37
C LEU A 27 5.93 4.38 -8.23
N LEU A 28 5.27 4.52 -9.38
CA LEU A 28 5.05 3.39 -10.30
C LEU A 28 6.35 2.86 -10.88
N TRP A 29 7.28 3.74 -11.24
CA TRP A 29 8.61 3.35 -11.69
C TRP A 29 9.35 2.55 -10.62
N GLN A 30 9.39 3.02 -9.37
CA GLN A 30 10.03 2.29 -8.28
C GLN A 30 9.33 0.94 -8.01
N ALA A 31 7.99 0.91 -8.01
CA ALA A 31 7.22 -0.33 -7.86
C ALA A 31 7.49 -1.34 -8.98
N SER A 32 7.85 -0.89 -10.19
CA SER A 32 8.23 -1.80 -11.28
C SER A 32 9.57 -2.51 -11.05
N GLN A 33 10.43 -1.95 -10.19
CA GLN A 33 11.79 -2.42 -9.95
C GLN A 33 11.94 -3.11 -8.57
N ASP A 34 11.11 -2.74 -7.60
CA ASP A 34 11.17 -3.25 -6.23
C ASP A 34 9.81 -3.80 -5.78
N GLU A 35 9.80 -5.11 -5.49
CA GLU A 35 8.62 -5.84 -5.04
C GLU A 35 8.07 -5.30 -3.70
N LYS A 36 8.94 -4.83 -2.78
CA LYS A 36 8.49 -4.23 -1.52
C LYS A 36 7.75 -2.93 -1.77
N VAL A 37 8.26 -2.10 -2.68
CA VAL A 37 7.60 -0.86 -3.06
C VAL A 37 6.26 -1.17 -3.74
N ALA A 38 6.23 -2.17 -4.62
CA ALA A 38 4.99 -2.62 -5.28
C ALA A 38 3.93 -3.11 -4.28
N SER A 39 4.34 -3.79 -3.20
CA SER A 39 3.38 -4.27 -2.19
C SER A 39 2.84 -3.17 -1.28
N ILE A 40 3.46 -2.00 -1.24
CA ILE A 40 3.01 -0.85 -0.42
C ILE A 40 2.31 0.21 -1.29
N ALA A 41 2.67 0.34 -2.56
CA ALA A 41 2.21 1.41 -3.45
C ALA A 41 0.69 1.60 -3.49
N PRO A 42 -0.16 0.55 -3.59
CA PRO A 42 -1.61 0.73 -3.61
C PRO A 42 -2.15 1.32 -2.30
N PHE A 43 -1.62 0.88 -1.16
CA PHE A 43 -1.97 1.46 0.14
C PHE A 43 -1.52 2.91 0.24
N TYR A 44 -0.32 3.21 -0.26
CA TYR A 44 0.22 4.56 -0.27
C TYR A 44 -0.65 5.50 -1.13
N GLY A 45 -1.04 5.05 -2.32
CA GLY A 45 -2.01 5.74 -3.17
C GLY A 45 -3.33 5.99 -2.44
N PHE A 46 -3.96 4.93 -1.91
CA PHE A 46 -5.25 5.05 -1.21
C PHE A 46 -5.21 5.99 0.01
N TYR A 47 -4.18 5.89 0.86
CA TYR A 47 -4.15 6.64 2.11
C TYR A 47 -3.59 8.05 1.98
N LEU A 48 -2.66 8.31 1.04
CA LEU A 48 -1.96 9.59 0.93
C LEU A 48 -2.40 10.40 -0.30
N TYR A 49 -2.69 9.74 -1.43
CA TYR A 49 -2.99 10.36 -2.73
C TYR A 49 -4.22 9.72 -3.43
N PRO A 50 -5.38 9.58 -2.74
CA PRO A 50 -6.49 8.76 -3.24
C PRO A 50 -7.09 9.30 -4.53
N GLN A 51 -7.10 10.62 -4.72
CA GLN A 51 -7.70 11.24 -5.91
C GLN A 51 -6.79 11.04 -7.11
N GLU A 52 -5.49 11.28 -6.95
CA GLU A 52 -4.48 11.14 -7.99
C GLU A 52 -4.35 9.68 -8.44
N TRP A 53 -4.30 8.75 -7.50
CA TRP A 53 -4.23 7.32 -7.80
C TRP A 53 -5.47 6.85 -8.56
N LEU A 54 -6.67 7.25 -8.11
CA LEU A 54 -7.92 6.86 -8.77
C LEU A 54 -8.05 7.49 -10.15
N HIS A 55 -7.75 8.78 -10.26
CA HIS A 55 -7.77 9.50 -11.53
C HIS A 55 -6.80 8.88 -12.54
N TYR A 56 -5.58 8.58 -12.10
CA TYR A 56 -4.59 7.94 -12.96
C TYR A 56 -5.02 6.53 -13.37
N SER A 57 -5.57 5.74 -12.43
CA SER A 57 -6.11 4.40 -12.69
C SER A 57 -7.24 4.41 -13.72
N LEU A 58 -8.08 5.46 -13.70
CA LEU A 58 -9.23 5.56 -14.59
C LEU A 58 -8.90 6.13 -15.98
N GLN A 59 -7.85 6.94 -16.09
CA GLN A 59 -7.50 7.62 -17.33
C GLN A 59 -6.32 7.00 -18.08
N ASN A 60 -5.38 6.39 -17.37
CA ASN A 60 -4.15 5.86 -17.95
C ASN A 60 -4.20 4.34 -18.00
N LYS A 61 -3.78 3.77 -19.14
CA LYS A 61 -3.66 2.32 -19.33
C LYS A 61 -2.30 1.80 -18.84
N ASP A 62 -1.84 2.25 -17.67
CA ASP A 62 -0.60 1.74 -17.08
C ASP A 62 -0.82 0.28 -16.63
N PRO A 63 -0.11 -0.71 -17.23
CA PRO A 63 -0.37 -2.12 -16.94
C PRO A 63 -0.04 -2.51 -15.49
N LEU A 64 0.96 -1.87 -14.88
CA LEU A 64 1.38 -2.17 -13.52
C LEU A 64 0.36 -1.64 -12.52
N MET A 65 -0.13 -0.41 -12.70
CA MET A 65 -1.20 0.13 -11.86
C MET A 65 -2.49 -0.69 -11.99
N ALA A 66 -2.85 -1.08 -13.21
CA ALA A 66 -4.00 -1.96 -13.46
C ALA A 66 -3.87 -3.28 -12.71
N GLU A 67 -2.74 -3.96 -12.85
CA GLU A 67 -2.46 -5.23 -12.16
C GLU A 67 -2.48 -5.07 -10.63
N MET A 68 -1.94 -3.98 -10.10
CA MET A 68 -1.95 -3.72 -8.66
C MET A 68 -3.35 -3.45 -8.12
N ASN A 69 -4.19 -2.69 -8.83
CA ASN A 69 -5.57 -2.42 -8.41
C ASN A 69 -6.40 -3.71 -8.38
N GLU A 70 -6.24 -4.57 -9.40
CA GLU A 70 -6.91 -5.86 -9.46
C GLU A 70 -6.42 -6.81 -8.36
N ALA A 71 -5.09 -6.93 -8.21
CA ALA A 71 -4.49 -7.76 -7.16
C ALA A 71 -4.93 -7.30 -5.77
N MET A 72 -5.13 -5.99 -5.59
CA MET A 72 -5.64 -5.41 -4.36
C MET A 72 -7.13 -5.70 -4.15
N LEU A 73 -7.96 -5.59 -5.19
CA LEU A 73 -9.37 -5.98 -5.13
C LEU A 73 -9.52 -7.45 -4.70
N ILE A 74 -8.76 -8.35 -5.32
CA ILE A 74 -8.74 -9.78 -4.96
C ILE A 74 -8.23 -9.97 -3.53
N ALA A 75 -7.18 -9.25 -3.12
CA ALA A 75 -6.66 -9.36 -1.76
C ALA A 75 -7.70 -8.93 -0.73
N LEU A 76 -8.44 -7.86 -1.00
CA LEU A 76 -9.47 -7.33 -0.11
C LEU A 76 -10.71 -8.21 0.01
N ASP A 77 -11.00 -9.03 -1.00
CA ASP A 77 -12.09 -10.01 -0.97
C ASP A 77 -11.76 -11.23 -0.08
N PHE A 78 -10.54 -11.32 0.45
CA PHE A 78 -10.15 -12.43 1.30
C PHE A 78 -10.92 -12.38 2.64
N PRO A 79 -11.54 -13.48 3.11
CA PRO A 79 -12.50 -13.47 4.23
C PRO A 79 -11.94 -12.96 5.57
N THR A 80 -10.63 -13.04 5.76
CA THR A 80 -9.95 -12.61 6.99
C THR A 80 -9.54 -11.14 6.95
N MET A 81 -9.69 -10.47 5.81
CA MET A 81 -9.35 -9.07 5.67
C MET A 81 -10.52 -8.21 6.14
N GLU A 82 -10.44 -7.67 7.35
CA GLU A 82 -11.38 -6.64 7.85
C GLU A 82 -11.08 -5.28 7.19
N ALA A 83 -11.12 -5.24 5.86
CA ALA A 83 -10.96 -4.02 5.12
C ALA A 83 -12.21 -3.15 5.27
N GLY A 84 -12.01 -1.86 5.54
CA GLY A 84 -13.12 -0.92 5.64
C GLY A 84 -13.89 -0.81 4.32
N PRO A 85 -15.22 -0.65 4.34
CA PRO A 85 -16.05 -0.56 3.12
C PRO A 85 -15.57 0.48 2.10
N LYS A 86 -14.95 1.56 2.58
CA LYS A 86 -14.36 2.62 1.74
C LYS A 86 -13.20 2.11 0.88
N MET A 87 -12.34 1.24 1.42
CA MET A 87 -11.19 0.70 0.69
C MET A 87 -11.66 -0.32 -0.35
N LEU A 88 -12.60 -1.18 0.02
CA LEU A 88 -13.25 -2.11 -0.91
C LEU A 88 -13.85 -1.37 -2.10
N LEU A 89 -14.75 -0.41 -1.85
CA LEU A 89 -15.37 0.39 -2.92
C LEU A 89 -14.33 1.11 -3.79
N TYR A 90 -13.29 1.66 -3.18
CA TYR A 90 -12.24 2.37 -3.89
C TYR A 90 -11.54 1.47 -4.91
N PHE A 91 -11.07 0.29 -4.50
CA PHE A 91 -10.37 -0.62 -5.39
C PHE A 91 -11.30 -1.33 -6.38
N SER A 92 -12.58 -1.53 -6.04
CA SER A 92 -13.58 -1.96 -7.02
C SER A 92 -13.73 -0.95 -8.16
N ILE A 93 -13.77 0.36 -7.86
CA ILE A 93 -13.83 1.41 -8.89
C ILE A 93 -12.50 1.46 -9.66
N ALA A 94 -11.36 1.44 -8.97
CA ALA A 94 -10.05 1.55 -9.60
C ALA A 94 -9.72 0.36 -10.53
N ALA A 95 -10.28 -0.82 -10.27
CA ALA A 95 -10.14 -2.02 -11.11
C ALA A 95 -11.17 -2.10 -12.26
N SER A 96 -12.29 -1.36 -12.18
CA SER A 96 -13.46 -1.55 -13.05
C SER A 96 -13.22 -1.41 -14.55
N LEU A 97 -12.22 -0.63 -14.97
CA LEU A 97 -11.93 -0.37 -16.40
C LEU A 97 -11.03 -1.42 -17.05
N ASN A 98 -10.49 -2.38 -16.30
CA ASN A 98 -9.53 -3.36 -16.80
C ASN A 98 -10.20 -4.68 -17.16
N THR A 99 -11.03 -4.68 -18.21
CA THR A 99 -12.00 -5.78 -18.38
C THR A 99 -11.58 -6.92 -19.32
N GLU A 100 -10.57 -6.84 -20.21
CA GLU A 100 -10.50 -7.89 -21.26
C GLU A 100 -9.14 -8.49 -21.71
N GLU A 101 -7.95 -7.96 -21.38
CA GLU A 101 -6.69 -8.53 -21.95
C GLU A 101 -5.60 -8.99 -20.97
N ILE A 102 -5.84 -8.94 -19.66
CA ILE A 102 -4.87 -9.44 -18.65
C ILE A 102 -5.26 -10.86 -18.19
N TYR A 103 -5.95 -11.63 -19.03
CA TYR A 103 -6.21 -13.06 -18.75
C TYR A 103 -5.03 -13.93 -19.20
N LYS A 104 -3.94 -13.82 -18.44
CA LYS A 104 -3.26 -15.03 -17.98
C LYS A 104 -3.33 -14.99 -16.47
N GLN A 105 -3.93 -16.03 -15.88
CA GLN A 105 -3.69 -16.48 -14.51
C GLN A 105 -2.20 -16.74 -14.34
N SER A 106 -1.40 -15.68 -14.31
CA SER A 106 0.03 -15.76 -14.14
C SER A 106 0.29 -15.91 -12.66
N LEU A 107 1.28 -16.74 -12.31
CA LEU A 107 1.77 -16.81 -10.94
C LEU A 107 2.09 -15.42 -10.34
N SER A 108 2.37 -14.41 -11.19
CA SER A 108 2.60 -13.01 -10.80
C SER A 108 1.40 -12.41 -10.06
N ALA A 109 0.17 -12.55 -10.58
CA ALA A 109 -0.99 -11.93 -9.97
C ALA A 109 -1.29 -12.53 -8.58
N ALA A 110 -1.29 -13.86 -8.46
CA ALA A 110 -1.49 -14.55 -7.18
C ALA A 110 -0.40 -14.23 -6.15
N PHE A 111 0.86 -14.12 -6.59
CA PHE A 111 1.97 -13.72 -5.74
C PHE A 111 1.82 -12.28 -5.26
N LYS A 112 1.44 -11.35 -6.14
CA LYS A 112 1.18 -9.95 -5.79
C LYS A 112 0.00 -9.83 -4.82
N THR A 113 -1.11 -10.53 -5.05
CA THR A 113 -2.24 -10.60 -4.12
C THR A 113 -1.81 -11.09 -2.73
N THR A 114 -1.01 -12.16 -2.68
CA THR A 114 -0.51 -12.70 -1.40
C THR A 114 0.36 -11.68 -0.67
N LYS A 115 1.23 -10.97 -1.40
CA LYS A 115 2.09 -9.93 -0.82
C LYS A 115 1.31 -8.71 -0.35
N LEU A 116 0.28 -8.29 -1.08
CA LEU A 116 -0.62 -7.21 -0.67
C LEU A 116 -1.39 -7.60 0.60
N PHE A 117 -1.89 -8.83 0.68
CA PHE A 117 -2.52 -9.38 1.89
C PHE A 117 -1.55 -9.34 3.08
N GLN A 118 -0.35 -9.89 2.92
CA GLN A 118 0.67 -9.90 3.98
C GLN A 118 1.05 -8.49 4.42
N THR A 119 1.17 -7.56 3.48
CA THR A 119 1.48 -6.16 3.76
C THR A 119 0.36 -5.50 4.56
N TYR A 120 -0.90 -5.74 4.20
CA TYR A 120 -2.04 -5.22 4.97
C TYR A 120 -2.04 -5.72 6.42
N ILE A 121 -1.90 -7.04 6.63
CA ILE A 121 -1.85 -7.63 7.97
C ILE A 121 -0.67 -7.08 8.77
N HIS A 122 0.51 -6.93 8.15
CA HIS A 122 1.67 -6.33 8.78
C HIS A 122 1.39 -4.90 9.25
N LEU A 123 0.82 -4.07 8.39
CA LEU A 123 0.47 -2.68 8.70
C LEU A 123 -0.58 -2.59 9.81
N GLN A 124 -1.63 -3.42 9.76
CA GLN A 124 -2.65 -3.50 10.80
C GLN A 124 -2.06 -3.93 12.15
N ASN A 125 -1.13 -4.89 12.16
CA ASN A 125 -0.44 -5.31 13.37
C ASN A 125 0.41 -4.18 13.93
N ARG A 126 1.16 -3.45 13.09
CA ARG A 126 1.89 -2.25 13.52
C ARG A 126 0.96 -1.23 14.16
N VAL A 127 -0.19 -0.94 13.54
CA VAL A 127 -1.18 0.00 14.09
C VAL A 127 -1.71 -0.48 15.44
N SER A 128 -2.13 -1.74 15.52
CA SER A 128 -2.66 -2.35 16.73
C SER A 128 -1.65 -2.33 17.89
N LEU A 129 -0.36 -2.53 17.61
CA LEU A 129 0.70 -2.47 18.62
C LEU A 129 0.83 -1.06 19.20
N PHE A 130 0.88 -0.03 18.36
CA PHE A 130 1.03 1.36 18.82
C PHE A 130 -0.26 1.95 19.39
N GLU A 131 -1.43 1.44 19.04
CA GLU A 131 -2.70 1.81 19.69
C GLU A 131 -2.81 1.26 21.11
N LYS A 132 -2.25 0.07 21.36
CA LYS A 132 -2.23 -0.56 22.70
C LYS A 132 -1.16 0.04 23.62
N ASP A 133 -0.13 0.66 23.06
CA ASP A 133 0.91 1.33 23.82
C ASP A 133 0.42 2.70 24.35
N LYS A 134 0.03 2.73 25.62
CA LYS A 134 -0.44 3.94 26.31
C LYS A 134 0.64 5.01 26.47
N GLN A 135 1.91 4.66 26.27
CA GLN A 135 3.04 5.59 26.36
C GLN A 135 3.51 6.06 24.96
N PHE A 136 2.91 5.53 23.89
CA PHE A 136 3.27 5.90 22.54
C PHE A 136 3.02 7.39 22.30
N THR A 137 4.10 8.08 21.96
CA THR A 137 4.03 9.40 21.33
C THR A 137 4.81 9.36 20.02
N LYS A 138 4.23 9.91 18.95
CA LYS A 138 4.87 9.99 17.64
C LYS A 138 6.28 10.62 17.68
N PRO A 139 6.56 11.64 18.52
CA PRO A 139 7.92 12.15 18.74
C PRO A 139 8.89 11.12 19.31
N ASN A 140 8.51 10.36 20.34
CA ASN A 140 9.37 9.32 20.92
C ASN A 140 9.66 8.19 19.93
N TYR A 141 8.67 7.80 19.14
CA TYR A 141 8.86 6.77 18.12
C TYR A 141 9.83 7.22 17.01
N ASN A 142 9.69 8.45 16.52
CA ASN A 142 10.62 9.02 15.54
C ASN A 142 12.05 9.15 16.11
N PHE A 143 12.19 9.41 17.41
CA PHE A 143 13.48 9.42 18.09
C PHE A 143 14.10 8.01 18.12
N LEU A 144 13.33 7.01 18.57
CA LEU A 144 13.78 5.60 18.61
C LEU A 144 14.13 5.06 17.22
N LEU A 145 13.35 5.39 16.19
CA LEU A 145 13.67 5.02 14.81
C LEU A 145 14.99 5.64 14.35
N LYS A 146 15.25 6.92 14.68
CA LYS A 146 16.52 7.58 14.34
C LYS A 146 17.70 6.94 15.07
N GLU A 147 17.55 6.59 16.35
CA GLU A 147 18.61 5.89 17.10
C GLU A 147 18.88 4.49 16.53
N ALA A 148 17.84 3.73 16.18
CA ALA A 148 17.98 2.41 15.59
C ALA A 148 18.67 2.44 14.21
N VAL A 149 18.40 3.47 13.40
CA VAL A 149 19.04 3.66 12.08
C VAL A 149 20.48 4.17 12.21
N ALA A 150 20.81 4.94 13.25
CA ALA A 150 22.17 5.44 13.50
C ALA A 150 23.11 4.39 14.15
N SER A 151 22.58 3.24 14.57
CA SER A 151 23.33 2.17 15.24
C SER A 151 23.86 1.09 14.28
N TYR A 152 23.78 1.33 12.98
CA TYR A 152 24.35 0.52 11.89
C TYR A 152 25.25 1.39 11.01
#